data_AF-A0A0F9GUX2-F1
#
_entry.id   AF-A0A0F9GUX2-F1
#
_cell.length_a   1.000
_cell.length_b   1.000
_cell.length_c   1.000
_cell.angle_alpha   90.00
_cell.angle_beta   90.00
_cell.angle_gamma   90.00
#
_symmetry.space_group_name_H-M   'P 1'
#
loop_
_entity.id
_entity.type
_entity.pdbx_description
1 polymer ?
#
loop_
_entity_poly.entity_id
_entity_poly.type
_entity_poly.pdbx_seq_one_letter_code
_entity_poly.pdbx_strand_id
1 'polypeptide(L)'
;METQILVEELSAAEAQIVESTSPDGKDCWLSGIFMQAEVKNRNGRNYPLNEISTAVKNAQTRIAETNGIFGELDHPQSLTINLDRISHVITEINMNGSNAVGKAKLLDTPMGQIAKELVKSGVRLGVSSRGAGTVQESGGVEGFQFVTVDIVAQPSAEGAVPDV
;
A
#
# COMPACT_ATOMS: atom_id res chain seq x y z
N MET A 1 -22.09 -1.29 14.72
CA MET A 1 -21.27 -0.68 13.65
C MET A 1 -21.01 -1.77 12.63
N GLU A 2 -21.18 -1.46 11.35
CA GLU A 2 -21.01 -2.44 10.26
C GLU A 2 -19.56 -2.47 9.77
N THR A 3 -19.10 -3.64 9.34
CA THR A 3 -17.80 -3.78 8.68
C THR A 3 -17.86 -3.11 7.32
N GLN A 4 -16.88 -2.27 7.02
CA GLN A 4 -16.77 -1.54 5.77
C GLN A 4 -15.39 -1.72 5.13
N ILE A 5 -15.29 -1.40 3.84
CA ILE A 5 -14.00 -1.33 3.15
C ILE A 5 -13.23 -0.11 3.65
N LEU A 6 -11.98 -0.35 4.03
CA LEU A 6 -11.04 0.67 4.48
C LEU A 6 -9.92 0.77 3.45
N VAL A 7 -9.69 1.99 2.97
CA VAL A 7 -8.68 2.33 1.98
C VAL A 7 -7.90 3.50 2.55
N GLU A 8 -6.62 3.31 2.84
CA GLU A 8 -5.79 4.33 3.48
C GLU A 8 -4.58 4.64 2.61
N GLU A 9 -4.51 5.88 2.15
CA GLU A 9 -3.47 6.36 1.26
C GLU A 9 -2.34 7.05 2.03
N LEU A 10 -1.12 6.73 1.64
CA LEU A 10 0.08 7.45 1.98
C LEU A 10 0.66 8.05 0.70
N SER A 11 0.86 9.36 0.70
CA SER A 11 1.59 10.03 -0.38
C SER A 11 3.01 9.50 -0.48
N ALA A 12 3.69 9.79 -1.59
CA ALA A 12 5.07 9.38 -1.76
C ALA A 12 6.01 9.92 -0.66
N ALA A 13 5.69 11.10 -0.09
CA ALA A 13 6.47 11.68 1.01
C ALA A 13 6.23 10.95 2.34
N GLU A 14 4.99 10.56 2.64
CA GLU A 14 4.63 9.81 3.85
C GLU A 14 5.11 8.35 3.76
N ALA A 15 4.92 7.73 2.60
CA ALA A 15 5.31 6.35 2.33
C ALA A 15 6.83 6.17 2.25
N GLN A 16 7.57 7.22 1.92
CA GLN A 16 9.04 7.19 1.79
C GLN A 16 9.53 6.03 0.91
N ILE A 17 8.82 5.80 -0.20
CA ILE A 17 9.15 4.69 -1.11
C ILE A 17 10.52 4.93 -1.75
N VAL A 18 11.39 3.93 -1.59
CA VAL A 18 12.71 3.85 -2.22
C VAL A 18 12.66 2.78 -3.30
N GLU A 19 13.13 3.13 -4.48
CA GLU A 19 13.36 2.18 -5.57
C GLU A 19 14.73 1.49 -5.39
N SER A 20 14.79 0.19 -5.68
CA SER A 20 16.04 -0.49 -5.95
C SER A 20 15.89 -1.42 -7.13
N THR A 21 16.95 -1.56 -7.92
CA THR A 21 16.96 -2.39 -9.11
C THR A 21 18.09 -3.41 -9.00
N SER A 22 17.85 -4.64 -9.48
CA SER A 22 18.88 -5.68 -9.51
C SER A 22 20.06 -5.26 -10.39
N PRO A 23 21.28 -5.81 -10.17
CA PRO A 23 22.45 -5.46 -10.97
C PRO A 23 22.28 -5.69 -12.48
N ASP A 24 21.41 -6.63 -12.88
CA ASP A 24 21.10 -6.92 -14.27
C ASP A 24 19.92 -6.10 -14.83
N GLY A 25 19.34 -5.19 -14.04
CA GLY A 25 18.27 -4.29 -14.46
C GLY A 25 16.89 -4.92 -14.58
N LYS A 26 16.74 -6.22 -14.29
CA LYS A 26 15.49 -6.95 -14.56
C LYS A 26 14.44 -6.78 -13.45
N ASP A 27 14.89 -6.82 -12.20
CA ASP A 27 14.00 -6.75 -11.06
C ASP A 27 14.03 -5.35 -10.48
N CYS A 28 12.87 -4.68 -10.48
CA CYS A 28 12.66 -3.40 -9.81
C CYS A 28 11.82 -3.64 -8.55
N TRP A 29 12.25 -3.02 -7.45
CA TRP A 29 11.67 -3.18 -6.12
C TRP A 29 11.33 -1.82 -5.53
N LEU A 30 10.19 -1.75 -4.84
CA LEU A 30 9.75 -0.61 -4.05
C LEU A 30 9.75 -1.01 -2.58
N SER A 31 10.35 -0.19 -1.72
CA SER A 31 10.36 -0.42 -0.27
C SER A 31 10.04 0.86 0.50
N GLY A 32 9.22 0.77 1.53
CA GLY A 32 8.88 1.92 2.36
C GLY A 32 7.69 1.62 3.29
N ILE A 33 7.08 2.66 3.82
CA ILE A 33 5.95 2.58 4.75
C ILE A 33 4.69 2.27 3.96
N PHE A 34 4.03 1.17 4.33
CA PHE A 34 2.81 0.66 3.71
C PHE A 34 1.56 0.92 4.56
N MET A 35 1.70 0.94 5.88
CA MET A 35 0.64 1.30 6.83
C MET A 35 1.24 2.03 8.04
N GLN A 36 0.46 2.86 8.71
CA GLN A 36 0.86 3.56 9.93
C GLN A 36 -0.13 3.33 11.06
N ALA A 37 0.38 3.12 12.28
CA ALA A 37 -0.39 3.03 13.50
C ALA A 37 -0.24 4.31 14.34
N GLU A 38 -1.18 4.53 15.27
CA GLU A 38 -1.14 5.60 16.27
C GLU A 38 -1.07 7.02 15.67
N VAL A 39 -1.52 7.17 14.43
CA VAL A 39 -1.59 8.45 13.71
C VAL A 39 -2.94 8.56 13.03
N LYS A 40 -3.55 9.75 13.14
CA LYS A 40 -4.78 10.06 12.42
C LYS A 40 -4.45 10.29 10.94
N ASN A 41 -4.98 9.45 10.07
CA ASN A 41 -4.73 9.54 8.63
C ASN A 41 -5.68 10.55 7.93
N ARG A 42 -5.55 10.65 6.60
CA ARG A 42 -6.34 11.58 5.76
C ARG A 42 -7.85 11.35 5.82
N ASN A 43 -8.27 10.12 6.10
CA ASN A 43 -9.68 9.75 6.29
C ASN A 43 -10.19 10.00 7.72
N GLY A 44 -9.36 10.60 8.58
CA GLY A 44 -9.69 10.86 9.97
C GLY A 44 -9.72 9.60 10.83
N ARG A 45 -9.14 8.50 10.35
CA ARG A 45 -9.08 7.21 11.06
C ARG A 45 -7.76 7.08 11.81
N ASN A 46 -7.78 6.45 12.97
CA ASN A 46 -6.58 6.06 13.71
C ASN A 46 -6.60 4.55 13.91
N TYR A 47 -5.50 3.91 13.53
CA TYR A 47 -5.30 2.48 13.69
C TYR A 47 -4.43 2.23 14.92
N PRO A 48 -4.98 1.58 15.96
CA PRO A 48 -4.17 1.16 17.10
C PRO A 48 -2.99 0.27 16.69
N LEU A 49 -1.89 0.32 17.44
CA LEU A 49 -0.68 -0.45 17.17
C LEU A 49 -0.93 -1.96 17.09
N ASN A 50 -1.84 -2.48 17.92
CA ASN A 50 -2.22 -3.90 17.91
C ASN A 50 -2.97 -4.30 16.62
N GLU A 51 -3.76 -3.40 16.03
CA GLU A 51 -4.46 -3.65 14.76
C GLU A 51 -3.46 -3.79 13.62
N ILE A 52 -2.55 -2.81 13.46
CA ILE A 52 -1.51 -2.87 12.41
C ILE A 52 -0.55 -4.03 12.65
N SER A 53 -0.16 -4.31 13.89
CA SER A 53 0.72 -5.44 14.21
C SER A 53 0.08 -6.79 13.86
N THR A 54 -1.23 -6.93 14.07
CA THR A 54 -1.99 -8.14 13.69
C THR A 54 -2.11 -8.26 12.18
N ALA A 55 -2.41 -7.16 11.48
CA ALA A 55 -2.42 -7.10 10.03
C ALA A 55 -1.07 -7.51 9.42
N VAL A 56 0.05 -7.01 9.97
CA VAL A 56 1.40 -7.39 9.52
C VAL A 56 1.68 -8.87 9.73
N LYS A 57 1.33 -9.44 10.90
CA LYS A 57 1.51 -10.88 11.15
C LYS A 57 0.71 -11.74 10.17
N ASN A 58 -0.55 -11.39 9.93
CA ASN A 58 -1.40 -12.10 8.97
C ASN A 58 -0.85 -11.98 7.55
N ALA A 59 -0.35 -10.81 7.16
CA ALA A 59 0.29 -10.60 5.87
C ALA A 59 1.56 -11.44 5.73
N GLN A 60 2.41 -11.52 6.76
CA GLN A 60 3.60 -12.38 6.78
C GLN A 60 3.24 -13.87 6.58
N THR A 61 2.22 -14.36 7.28
CA THR A 61 1.72 -15.73 7.09
C THR A 61 1.27 -15.94 5.64
N ARG A 62 0.45 -15.03 5.09
CA ARG A 62 -0.05 -15.16 3.72
C ARG A 62 1.08 -15.11 2.69
N ILE A 63 2.07 -14.24 2.87
CA ILE A 63 3.26 -14.17 2.03
C ILE A 63 4.02 -15.50 2.06
N ALA A 64 4.21 -16.10 3.24
CA ALA A 64 4.91 -17.37 3.39
C ALA A 64 4.15 -18.53 2.71
N GLU A 65 2.81 -18.53 2.77
CA GLU A 65 1.97 -19.59 2.19
C GLU A 65 1.82 -19.47 0.67
N THR A 66 1.75 -18.24 0.15
CA THR A 66 1.39 -17.96 -1.25
C THR A 66 2.51 -17.37 -2.09
N ASN A 67 3.70 -17.21 -1.50
CA ASN A 67 4.87 -16.57 -2.10
C ASN A 67 4.61 -15.11 -2.52
N GLY A 68 3.80 -14.41 -1.73
CA GLY A 68 3.60 -12.96 -1.85
C GLY A 68 2.13 -12.54 -1.87
N ILE A 69 1.91 -11.22 -1.82
CA ILE A 69 0.59 -10.61 -1.89
C ILE A 69 0.54 -9.72 -3.12
N PHE A 70 -0.42 -9.96 -4.02
CA PHE A 70 -0.58 -9.11 -5.19
C PHE A 70 -1.22 -7.76 -4.83
N GLY A 71 -0.64 -6.70 -5.38
CA GLY A 71 -1.21 -5.37 -5.37
C GLY A 71 -1.46 -4.86 -6.78
N GLU A 72 -2.41 -3.94 -6.89
CA GLU A 72 -2.85 -3.38 -8.16
C GLU A 72 -2.13 -2.05 -8.43
N LEU A 73 -2.11 -1.63 -9.70
CA LEU A 73 -1.82 -0.23 -10.03
C LEU A 73 -3.14 0.54 -9.98
N ASP A 74 -3.14 1.62 -9.21
CA ASP A 74 -4.34 2.38 -8.83
C ASP A 74 -5.34 1.54 -8.01
N HIS A 75 -6.24 2.18 -7.25
CA HIS A 75 -7.00 1.50 -6.21
C HIS A 75 -8.49 1.29 -6.59
N PRO A 76 -8.96 0.05 -6.75
CA PRO A 76 -10.38 -0.20 -6.97
C PRO A 76 -11.17 -0.13 -5.65
N GLN A 77 -12.46 0.20 -5.74
CA GLN A 77 -13.39 0.22 -4.59
C GLN A 77 -13.89 -1.19 -4.21
N SER A 78 -13.00 -2.19 -4.27
CA SER A 78 -13.31 -3.60 -4.00
C SER A 78 -12.18 -4.25 -3.19
N LEU A 79 -12.54 -5.25 -2.38
CA LEU A 79 -11.60 -6.12 -1.67
C LEU A 79 -11.05 -7.24 -2.55
N THR A 80 -11.67 -7.50 -3.70
CA THR A 80 -11.20 -8.50 -4.65
C THR A 80 -10.09 -7.92 -5.52
N ILE A 81 -8.96 -8.63 -5.60
CA ILE A 81 -7.87 -8.30 -6.52
C ILE A 81 -8.26 -8.69 -7.94
N ASN A 82 -8.15 -7.76 -8.88
CA ASN A 82 -8.34 -8.06 -10.29
C ASN A 82 -6.99 -8.43 -10.94
N LEU A 83 -6.94 -9.61 -11.55
CA LEU A 83 -5.71 -10.18 -12.11
C LEU A 83 -5.12 -9.33 -13.25
N ASP A 84 -5.96 -8.65 -14.03
CA ASP A 84 -5.51 -7.80 -15.14
C ASP A 84 -4.92 -6.45 -14.65
N ARG A 85 -5.17 -6.08 -13.40
CA ARG A 85 -4.67 -4.86 -12.76
C ARG A 85 -3.43 -5.06 -11.90
N ILE A 86 -3.03 -6.30 -11.66
CA ILE A 86 -1.86 -6.63 -10.83
C ILE A 86 -0.63 -5.95 -11.41
N SER A 87 0.08 -5.19 -10.57
CA SER A 87 1.29 -4.47 -10.95
C SER A 87 2.53 -4.95 -10.19
N HIS A 88 2.33 -5.48 -8.99
CA HIS A 88 3.42 -5.86 -8.12
C HIS A 88 3.03 -7.01 -7.18
N VAL A 89 4.06 -7.60 -6.58
CA VAL A 89 3.91 -8.57 -5.51
C VAL A 89 4.67 -8.07 -4.27
N ILE A 90 3.97 -7.95 -3.16
CA ILE A 90 4.55 -7.67 -1.84
C ILE A 90 5.21 -8.96 -1.35
N THR A 91 6.50 -8.89 -1.04
CA THR A 91 7.31 -10.04 -0.65
C THR A 91 7.72 -10.01 0.81
N GLU A 92 7.73 -8.83 1.43
CA GLU A 92 8.12 -8.65 2.82
C GLU A 92 7.28 -7.54 3.45
N ILE A 93 6.92 -7.70 4.72
CA ILE A 93 6.33 -6.65 5.54
C ILE A 93 6.69 -6.88 7.00
N ASN A 94 7.12 -5.83 7.69
CA ASN A 94 7.56 -5.88 9.07
C ASN A 94 7.16 -4.61 9.82
N MET A 95 6.98 -4.73 11.14
CA MET A 95 6.83 -3.56 12.00
C MET A 95 8.18 -2.88 12.21
N ASN A 96 8.22 -1.56 12.08
CA ASN A 96 9.31 -0.69 12.50
C ASN A 96 8.73 0.47 13.32
N GLY A 97 8.80 0.34 14.65
CA GLY A 97 8.07 1.23 15.56
C GLY A 97 6.56 1.16 15.27
N SER A 98 5.94 2.31 14.98
CA SER A 98 4.52 2.39 14.63
C SER A 98 4.21 2.27 13.14
N ASN A 99 5.22 2.04 12.30
CA ASN A 99 5.06 1.91 10.85
C ASN A 99 5.15 0.43 10.44
N ALA A 100 4.28 0.00 9.52
CA ALA A 100 4.48 -1.24 8.78
C ALA A 100 5.30 -0.93 7.53
N VAL A 101 6.54 -1.41 7.49
CA VAL A 101 7.46 -1.24 6.36
C VAL A 101 7.41 -2.47 5.48
N GLY A 102 7.07 -2.28 4.22
CA GLY A 102 6.96 -3.36 3.24
C GLY A 102 7.94 -3.22 2.09
N LYS A 103 8.09 -4.31 1.35
CA LYS A 103 8.88 -4.41 0.12
C LYS A 103 8.09 -5.17 -0.93
N ALA A 104 8.05 -4.61 -2.13
CA ALA A 104 7.30 -5.13 -3.27
C ALA A 104 8.17 -5.20 -4.53
N LYS A 105 8.03 -6.27 -5.30
CA LYS A 105 8.62 -6.42 -6.63
C LYS A 105 7.63 -5.98 -7.69
N LEU A 106 8.05 -5.05 -8.56
CA LEU A 106 7.27 -4.70 -9.75
C LEU A 106 7.34 -5.85 -10.78
N LEU A 107 6.18 -6.25 -11.29
CA LEU A 107 6.04 -7.37 -12.22
C LEU A 107 6.13 -6.90 -13.67
N ASP A 108 6.31 -7.84 -14.60
CA ASP A 108 6.28 -7.58 -16.05
C ASP A 108 4.86 -7.69 -16.63
N THR A 109 3.83 -7.52 -15.80
CA THR A 109 2.45 -7.36 -16.25
C THR A 109 2.27 -6.01 -16.95
N PRO A 110 1.20 -5.79 -17.75
CA PRO A 110 0.94 -4.47 -18.33
C PRO A 110 0.94 -3.34 -17.30
N MET A 111 0.30 -3.53 -16.14
CA MET A 111 0.30 -2.53 -15.07
C MET A 111 1.65 -2.41 -14.35
N GLY A 112 2.39 -3.50 -14.22
CA GLY A 112 3.74 -3.47 -13.64
C GLY A 112 4.72 -2.71 -14.53
N GLN A 113 4.63 -2.85 -15.86
CA GLN A 113 5.44 -2.07 -16.80
C GLN A 113 5.12 -0.57 -16.73
N ILE A 114 3.85 -0.21 -16.58
CA ILE A 114 3.46 1.21 -16.35
C ILE A 114 4.09 1.72 -15.06
N ALA A 115 3.98 0.98 -13.96
CA ALA A 115 4.60 1.37 -12.69
C ALA A 115 6.12 1.54 -12.81
N LYS A 116 6.81 0.60 -13.48
CA LYS A 116 8.26 0.67 -13.75
C LYS A 116 8.63 1.94 -14.52
N GLU A 117 7.90 2.26 -15.59
CA GLU A 117 8.21 3.42 -16.42
C GLU A 117 7.92 4.74 -15.68
N LEU A 118 6.88 4.79 -14.84
CA LEU A 118 6.61 5.94 -13.96
C LEU A 118 7.79 6.20 -13.02
N VAL A 119 8.27 5.17 -12.33
CA VAL A 119 9.42 5.26 -11.41
C VAL A 119 10.68 5.70 -12.16
N LYS A 120 10.98 5.06 -13.30
CA LYS A 120 12.12 5.40 -14.15
C LYS A 120 12.07 6.83 -14.69
N SER A 121 10.87 7.37 -14.90
CA SER A 121 10.63 8.76 -15.31
C SER A 121 10.74 9.75 -14.14
N GLY A 122 11.08 9.30 -12.93
CA GLY A 122 11.22 10.13 -11.74
C GLY A 122 9.89 10.45 -11.02
N VAL A 123 8.79 9.78 -11.40
CA VAL A 123 7.51 9.94 -10.71
C VAL A 123 7.60 9.27 -9.35
N ARG A 124 7.29 10.04 -8.30
CA ARG A 124 7.23 9.52 -6.95
C ARG A 124 5.87 8.86 -6.71
N LEU A 125 5.89 7.59 -6.33
CA LEU A 125 4.68 6.81 -6.10
C LEU A 125 4.32 6.79 -4.61
N GLY A 126 3.03 6.92 -4.33
CA GLY A 126 2.45 6.62 -3.03
C GLY A 126 1.93 5.20 -2.97
N VAL A 127 1.33 4.86 -1.83
CA VAL A 127 0.72 3.56 -1.62
C VAL A 127 -0.67 3.69 -1.00
N SER A 128 -1.54 2.74 -1.27
CA SER A 128 -2.88 2.68 -0.72
C SER A 128 -3.13 1.31 -0.10
N SER A 129 -3.22 1.24 1.22
CA SER A 129 -3.55 -0.01 1.91
C SER A 129 -5.05 -0.27 1.83
N ARG A 130 -5.45 -1.51 1.54
CA ARG A 130 -6.84 -1.95 1.48
C ARG A 130 -7.12 -3.04 2.49
N GLY A 131 -8.28 -2.96 3.12
CA GLY A 131 -8.76 -3.99 4.02
C GLY A 131 -10.23 -3.79 4.39
N ALA A 132 -10.69 -4.59 5.33
CA ALA A 132 -12.03 -4.45 5.91
C ALA A 132 -11.91 -4.23 7.42
N GLY A 133 -12.84 -3.48 8.00
CA GLY A 133 -12.86 -3.28 9.45
C GLY A 133 -14.02 -2.42 9.88
N THR A 134 -14.06 -2.12 11.18
CA THR A 134 -15.09 -1.27 11.78
C THR A 134 -14.45 0.03 12.24
N VAL A 135 -15.13 1.16 12.03
CA VAL A 135 -14.66 2.48 12.46
C VAL A 135 -15.59 3.00 13.55
N GLN A 136 -15.03 3.31 14.71
CA GLN A 136 -15.72 3.92 15.83
C GLN A 136 -16.08 5.38 15.54
N GLU A 137 -17.05 5.94 16.26
CA GLU A 137 -17.39 7.37 16.18
C GLU A 137 -16.18 8.28 16.47
N SER A 138 -15.24 7.82 17.31
CA SER A 138 -13.98 8.51 17.62
C SER A 138 -12.96 8.48 16.47
N GLY A 139 -13.20 7.69 15.42
CA GLY A 139 -12.26 7.42 14.33
C GLY A 139 -11.33 6.23 14.59
N GLY A 140 -11.39 5.60 15.77
CA GLY A 140 -10.62 4.39 16.08
C GLY A 140 -11.06 3.21 15.22
N VAL A 141 -10.11 2.48 14.63
CA VAL A 141 -10.38 1.28 13.83
C VAL A 141 -10.27 0.04 14.71
N GLU A 142 -11.22 -0.90 14.55
CA GLU A 142 -11.21 -2.20 15.21
C GLU A 142 -11.43 -3.34 14.20
N GLY A 143 -10.76 -4.47 14.44
CA GLY A 143 -10.90 -5.68 13.65
C GLY A 143 -10.42 -5.51 12.22
N PHE A 144 -9.30 -4.83 12.02
CA PHE A 144 -8.76 -4.55 10.70
C PHE A 144 -8.21 -5.82 10.04
N GLN A 145 -8.83 -6.19 8.92
CA GLN A 145 -8.44 -7.29 8.06
C GLN A 145 -7.75 -6.74 6.82
N PHE A 146 -6.42 -6.73 6.85
CA PHE A 146 -5.60 -6.29 5.73
C PHE A 146 -5.73 -7.24 4.52
N VAL A 147 -5.94 -6.65 3.35
CA VAL A 147 -6.04 -7.36 2.07
C VAL A 147 -4.79 -7.15 1.24
N THR A 148 -4.41 -5.91 0.94
CA THR A 148 -3.23 -5.61 0.10
C THR A 148 -2.77 -4.16 0.23
N VAL A 149 -1.70 -3.82 -0.46
CA VAL A 149 -1.26 -2.46 -0.74
C VAL A 149 -1.23 -2.26 -2.25
N ASP A 150 -1.83 -1.19 -2.73
CA ASP A 150 -1.76 -0.77 -4.13
C ASP A 150 -0.76 0.35 -4.32
N ILE A 151 -0.23 0.44 -5.54
CA ILE A 151 0.58 1.57 -5.96
C ILE A 151 -0.35 2.66 -6.46
N VAL A 152 -0.23 3.87 -5.91
CA VAL A 152 -0.99 5.04 -6.37
C VAL A 152 -0.04 6.12 -6.86
N ALA A 153 -0.36 6.68 -8.03
CA ALA A 153 0.31 7.85 -8.57
C ALA A 153 -0.59 9.08 -8.35
N GLN A 154 -0.93 9.38 -7.10
CA GLN A 154 -1.65 10.63 -6.81
C GLN A 154 -0.66 11.80 -6.81
N PRO A 155 -0.85 12.82 -7.66
CA PRO A 155 -0.28 14.13 -7.42
C PRO A 155 -1.09 14.80 -6.30
N SER A 156 -0.96 14.35 -5.04
CA SER A 156 -1.41 15.16 -3.89
C SER A 156 -0.34 16.19 -3.55
N ALA A 157 0.02 17.02 -4.53
CA ALA A 157 0.36 18.39 -4.21
C ALA A 157 -0.98 19.08 -3.95
N GLU A 158 -1.24 19.45 -2.70
CA GLU A 158 -2.17 20.56 -2.45
C GLU A 158 -1.71 21.73 -3.36
N GLY A 159 -2.46 22.01 -4.42
CA GLY A 159 -2.15 23.06 -5.39
C GLY A 159 -1.86 22.62 -6.84
N ALA A 160 -1.85 21.33 -7.19
CA ALA A 160 -1.76 20.91 -8.59
C ALA A 160 -3.12 20.89 -9.29
N VAL A 161 -3.79 22.05 -9.37
CA VAL A 161 -4.81 22.28 -10.40
C VAL A 161 -4.06 22.82 -11.61
N PRO A 162 -4.23 22.28 -12.82
CA PRO A 162 -3.82 23.00 -14.02
C PRO A 162 -4.63 24.31 -14.04
N ASP A 163 -3.95 25.45 -14.05
CA ASP A 163 -4.59 26.70 -14.42
C ASP A 163 -5.15 26.52 -15.84
N VAL A 164 -6.48 26.41 -15.95
CA VAL A 164 -7.23 26.56 -17.21
C VAL A 164 -7.62 28.01 -17.42
#